data_AF-A0A227NLC3-F1
#
_entry.id   AF-A0A227NLC3-F1
#
_cell.length_a   1.000
_cell.length_b   1.000
_cell.length_c   1.000
_cell.angle_alpha   90.00
_cell.angle_beta   90.00
_cell.angle_gamma   90.00
#
_symmetry.space_group_name_H-M   'P 1'
#
loop_
_entity.id
_entity.type
_entity.pdbx_description
1 polymer ?
#
loop_
_entity_poly.entity_id
_entity_poly.type
_entity_poly.pdbx_seq_one_letter_code
_entity_poly.pdbx_strand_id
1 'polypeptide(L)'
;SLSHVVALTGYKPDLTFLEKMGIELSDDELKTPTYNPETMETNVEGLFLAGVVCGGMHTHKWFIENSRIHATMIVDYITSK
;
A
#
# COMPACT_ATOMS: atom_id res chain seq x y z
N SER A 1 -34.39 9.16 -23.26
CA SER A 1 -33.55 7.98 -23.02
C SER A 1 -32.19 8.49 -22.56
N LEU A 2 -31.91 8.43 -21.26
CA LEU A 2 -30.59 8.81 -20.71
C LEU A 2 -29.74 7.53 -20.68
N SER A 3 -28.82 7.41 -21.63
CA SER A 3 -27.82 6.34 -21.67
C SER A 3 -26.82 6.55 -20.55
N HIS A 4 -26.84 5.68 -19.55
CA HIS A 4 -25.88 5.69 -18.46
C HIS A 4 -24.62 4.94 -18.90
N VAL A 5 -23.46 5.57 -18.73
CA VAL A 5 -22.14 4.94 -18.94
C VAL A 5 -21.61 4.57 -17.57
N VAL A 6 -21.36 3.28 -17.33
CA VAL A 6 -20.67 2.80 -16.13
C VAL A 6 -19.21 2.57 -16.50
N ALA A 7 -18.34 3.49 -16.10
CA ALA A 7 -16.90 3.38 -16.32
C ALA A 7 -16.28 2.45 -15.26
N LEU A 8 -16.03 1.19 -15.64
CA LEU A 8 -15.32 0.19 -14.82
C LEU A 8 -13.81 0.20 -15.12
N THR A 9 -13.17 1.38 -15.13
CA THR A 9 -11.76 1.54 -15.56
C THR A 9 -10.72 1.12 -14.52
N GLY A 10 -11.13 0.34 -13.49
CA GLY A 10 -10.25 -0.10 -12.41
C GLY A 10 -9.84 1.01 -11.44
N TYR A 11 -9.22 0.61 -10.34
CA TYR A 11 -8.63 1.51 -9.34
C TYR A 11 -7.12 1.55 -9.57
N LYS A 12 -6.57 2.71 -9.91
CA LYS A 12 -5.13 2.94 -9.82
C LYS A 12 -4.86 3.42 -8.39
N PRO A 13 -4.05 2.71 -7.59
CA PRO A 13 -3.61 3.21 -6.30
C PRO A 13 -3.06 4.61 -6.50
N ASP A 14 -3.55 5.58 -5.73
CA ASP A 14 -3.00 6.93 -5.76
C ASP A 14 -1.62 6.93 -5.10
N LEU A 15 -0.60 6.49 -5.83
CA LEU A 15 0.79 6.48 -5.38
C LEU A 15 1.29 7.90 -5.10
N THR A 16 0.68 8.90 -5.74
CA THR A 16 0.96 10.32 -5.48
C THR A 16 0.55 10.74 -4.07
N PHE A 17 -0.43 10.06 -3.45
CA PHE A 17 -0.71 10.25 -2.02
C PHE A 17 0.46 9.76 -1.15
N LEU A 18 1.06 8.61 -1.46
CA LEU A 18 2.20 8.08 -0.71
C LEU A 18 3.44 8.97 -0.85
N GLU A 19 3.74 9.41 -2.07
CA GLU A 19 4.83 10.36 -2.35
C GLU A 19 4.63 11.68 -1.58
N LYS A 20 3.39 12.20 -1.51
CA LYS A 20 3.07 13.41 -0.73
C LYS A 20 3.24 13.24 0.78
N MET A 21 3.11 12.01 1.28
CA MET A 21 3.39 11.68 2.68
C MET A 21 4.90 11.51 2.96
N GLY A 22 5.74 11.62 1.92
CA GLY A 22 7.19 11.43 2.02
C GLY A 22 7.64 9.97 1.91
N ILE A 23 6.73 9.06 1.53
CA ILE A 23 7.08 7.65 1.32
C ILE A 23 7.87 7.52 0.02
N GLU A 24 9.04 6.92 0.11
CA GLU A 24 9.86 6.62 -1.05
C GLU A 24 9.26 5.44 -1.83
N LEU A 25 9.26 5.53 -3.16
CA LEU A 25 8.86 4.44 -4.06
C LEU A 25 10.10 3.92 -4.79
N SER A 26 10.13 2.64 -5.15
CA SER A 26 11.19 2.07 -5.96
C SER A 26 11.37 2.82 -7.29
N ASP A 27 12.61 2.90 -7.78
CA ASP A 27 12.95 3.57 -9.04
C ASP A 27 12.49 2.80 -10.29
N ASP A 28 12.01 1.57 -10.12
CA ASP A 28 11.47 0.74 -11.19
C ASP A 28 10.02 1.11 -11.59
N GLU A 29 9.52 0.48 -12.64
CA GLU A 29 8.14 0.65 -13.11
C GLU A 29 7.10 0.12 -12.10
N LEU A 30 7.53 -0.68 -11.12
CA LEU A 30 6.65 -1.25 -10.11
C LEU A 30 6.27 -0.22 -9.04
N LYS A 31 7.07 0.83 -8.82
CA LYS A 31 6.77 1.90 -7.85
C LYS A 31 6.32 1.36 -6.50
N THR A 32 7.03 0.34 -6.02
CA THR A 32 6.76 -0.32 -4.75
C THR A 32 7.16 0.62 -3.62
N PRO A 33 6.29 0.89 -2.64
CA PRO A 33 6.67 1.71 -1.48
C PRO A 33 7.81 1.07 -0.68
N THR A 34 8.68 1.89 -0.12
CA THR A 34 9.73 1.45 0.80
C THR A 34 9.12 1.25 2.19
N TYR A 35 9.23 0.02 2.72
CA TYR A 35 8.82 -0.32 4.07
C TYR A 35 9.62 -1.50 4.62
N ASN A 36 9.68 -1.60 5.95
CA ASN A 36 10.27 -2.74 6.65
C ASN A 36 9.29 -3.93 6.59
N PRO A 37 9.68 -5.09 6.01
CA PRO A 37 8.79 -6.23 5.86
C PRO A 37 8.41 -6.94 7.17
N GLU A 38 9.10 -6.66 8.29
CA GLU A 38 8.80 -7.25 9.60
C GLU A 38 7.83 -6.40 10.43
N THR A 39 7.87 -5.07 10.27
CA THR A 39 7.06 -4.12 11.07
C THR A 39 5.99 -3.41 10.25
N MET A 40 6.12 -3.44 8.93
CA MET A 40 5.36 -2.66 7.95
C MET A 40 5.54 -1.14 8.05
N GLU A 41 6.52 -0.65 8.81
CA GLU A 41 6.85 0.78 8.92
C GLU A 41 7.56 1.27 7.65
N THR A 42 7.19 2.44 7.15
CA THR A 42 7.82 3.07 5.98
C THR A 42 9.16 3.73 6.33
N ASN A 43 9.78 4.38 5.36
CA ASN A 43 10.90 5.30 5.62
C ASN A 43 10.49 6.53 6.46
N VAL A 44 9.18 6.81 6.59
CA VAL A 44 8.64 7.86 7.45
C VAL A 44 8.25 7.27 8.81
N GLU A 45 8.89 7.74 9.87
CA GLU A 45 8.68 7.26 11.23
C GLU A 45 7.20 7.40 11.66
N GLY A 46 6.65 6.32 12.21
CA GLY A 46 5.25 6.28 12.66
C GLY A 46 4.21 6.12 11.53
N LEU A 47 4.65 5.96 10.28
CA LEU A 47 3.77 5.71 9.13
C LEU A 47 3.92 4.25 8.66
N PHE A 48 2.81 3.53 8.56
CA PHE A 48 2.77 2.10 8.28
C PHE A 48 1.90 1.76 7.07
N LEU A 49 2.22 0.67 6.37
CA LEU A 49 1.46 0.20 5.20
C LEU A 49 0.78 -1.14 5.48
N ALA A 50 -0.49 -1.26 5.08
CA ALA A 50 -1.24 -2.51 5.17
C ALA A 50 -2.10 -2.73 3.92
N GLY A 51 -2.30 -3.99 3.54
CA GLY A 51 -3.09 -4.31 2.35
C GLY A 51 -2.32 -4.21 1.04
N VAL A 52 -3.07 -4.12 -0.06
CA VAL A 52 -2.55 -4.18 -1.43
C VAL A 52 -1.64 -3.02 -1.81
N VAL A 53 -1.72 -1.90 -1.10
CA VAL A 53 -0.88 -0.71 -1.31
C VAL A 53 0.62 -1.01 -1.18
N CYS A 54 0.99 -2.03 -0.38
CA CYS A 54 2.36 -2.49 -0.21
C CYS A 54 2.99 -3.05 -1.51
N GLY A 55 2.17 -3.33 -2.53
CA GLY A 55 2.63 -3.89 -3.81
C GLY A 55 2.97 -2.85 -4.86
N GLY A 56 2.69 -1.56 -4.64
CA GLY A 56 2.79 -0.55 -5.70
C GLY A 56 1.93 -0.93 -6.91
N MET A 57 2.54 -0.95 -8.10
CA MET A 57 1.95 -1.40 -9.36
C MET A 57 1.95 -2.92 -9.51
N HIS A 58 2.52 -3.67 -8.56
CA HIS A 58 2.48 -5.14 -8.54
C HIS A 58 1.13 -5.64 -8.02
N THR A 59 0.09 -5.54 -8.85
CA THR A 59 -1.31 -5.82 -8.49
C THR A 59 -1.61 -7.28 -8.14
N HIS A 60 -0.67 -8.21 -8.33
CA HIS A 60 -0.84 -9.64 -8.08
C HIS A 60 -0.06 -10.18 -6.88
N LYS A 61 0.67 -9.32 -6.14
CA LYS A 61 1.49 -9.75 -5.01
C LYS A 61 0.67 -9.90 -3.72
N TRP A 62 -0.29 -9.00 -3.53
CA TRP A 62 -1.09 -8.92 -2.31
C TRP A 62 -2.57 -9.14 -2.63
N PHE A 63 -3.16 -10.09 -1.92
CA PHE A 63 -4.57 -10.42 -1.89
C PHE A 63 -5.15 -10.11 -0.51
N ILE A 64 -6.47 -10.09 -0.36
CA ILE A 64 -7.12 -9.83 0.93
C ILE A 64 -6.68 -10.88 1.97
N GLU A 65 -6.47 -12.11 1.54
CA GLU A 65 -6.13 -13.25 2.37
C GLU A 65 -4.72 -13.15 2.95
N ASN A 66 -3.73 -12.73 2.15
CA ASN A 66 -2.33 -12.70 2.57
C ASN A 66 -1.91 -11.37 3.21
N SER A 67 -2.68 -10.29 3.01
CA SER A 67 -2.34 -8.95 3.53
C SER A 67 -2.98 -8.60 4.87
N ARG A 68 -3.90 -9.45 5.38
CA ARG A 68 -4.52 -9.28 6.72
C ARG A 68 -3.49 -9.30 7.84
N ILE A 69 -2.41 -10.07 7.67
CA ILE A 69 -1.36 -10.20 8.68
C ILE A 69 -0.65 -8.86 8.95
N HIS A 70 -0.62 -7.93 7.99
CA HIS A 70 0.01 -6.63 8.15
C HIS A 70 -0.58 -5.85 9.34
N ALA A 71 -1.89 -5.96 9.58
CA ALA A 71 -2.54 -5.29 10.70
C ALA A 71 -2.02 -5.80 12.05
N THR A 72 -1.88 -7.13 12.19
CA THR A 72 -1.33 -7.75 13.41
C THR A 72 0.12 -7.32 13.62
N MET A 73 0.94 -7.35 12.57
CA MET A 73 2.35 -6.94 12.64
C MET A 73 2.52 -5.50 13.10
N ILE A 74 1.71 -4.58 12.57
CA ILE A 74 1.73 -3.16 12.95
C ILE A 74 1.35 -2.98 14.42
N VAL A 75 0.29 -3.65 14.88
CA VAL A 75 -0.15 -3.56 16.27
C VAL A 75 0.90 -4.13 17.22
N ASP A 76 1.47 -5.29 16.90
CA ASP A 76 2.52 -5.93 17.70
C ASP A 76 3.77 -5.04 17.79
N TYR A 77 4.15 -4.37 16.69
CA TYR A 77 5.25 -3.41 16.70
C TYR A 77 4.95 -2.16 17.54
N ILE A 78 3.77 -1.57 17.39
CA ILE A 78 3.38 -0.37 18.15
C ILE A 78 3.31 -0.67 19.65
N THR A 79 2.83 -1.85 20.03
CA THR A 79 2.66 -2.24 21.44
C THR A 79 3.93 -2.75 22.11
N SER A 80 4.98 -3.07 21.34
CA SER A 80 6.28 -3.49 21.85
C SER A 80 7.30 -2.35 22.00
N LYS A 81 6.96 -1.13 21.56
CA LYS A 81 7.68 0.10 21.89
C LYS A 81 7.31 0.62 23.28
#